data_AF-A0A1T4PX06-F1
#
_entry.id   AF-A0A1T4PX06-F1
#
_cell.length_a   1.000
_cell.length_b   1.000
_cell.length_c   1.000
_cell.angle_alpha   90.00
_cell.angle_beta   90.00
_cell.angle_gamma   90.00
#
_symmetry.space_group_name_H-M   'P 1'
#
loop_
_entity.id
_entity.type
_entity.pdbx_description
1 polymer ?
#
loop_
_entity_poly.entity_id
_entity_poly.type
_entity_poly.pdbx_seq_one_letter_code
_entity_poly.pdbx_strand_id
1 'polypeptide(L)'
;MEVTIFCAFFYMNIFGIEQKMLKKMMEQNDKPQLKDFLEGVRKKNIKFYAGKSSMEVMGFQEKELLPELEIIKVDKYLQEATKSDIQLFI
;
A
#
# COMPACT_ATOMS: atom_id res chain seq x y z
N MET A 1 2.11 -26.65 9.40
CA MET A 1 2.26 -25.66 10.48
C MET A 1 2.69 -24.28 9.99
N GLU A 2 3.35 -24.13 8.84
CA GLU A 2 3.84 -22.82 8.37
C GLU A 2 2.74 -21.83 7.92
N VAL A 3 1.63 -22.31 7.34
CA VAL A 3 0.58 -21.41 6.80
C VAL A 3 -0.32 -20.82 7.91
N THR A 4 -0.58 -21.57 8.98
CA THR A 4 -1.46 -21.13 10.08
C THR A 4 -0.83 -20.00 10.90
N ILE A 5 0.50 -20.02 11.07
CA ILE A 5 1.24 -18.97 11.80
C ILE A 5 1.22 -17.65 11.02
N PHE A 6 1.31 -17.70 9.68
CA PHE A 6 1.27 -16.50 8.84
C PHE A 6 -0.10 -15.80 8.87
N CYS A 7 -1.21 -16.54 8.79
CA CYS A 7 -2.56 -15.94 8.91
C CYS A 7 -2.83 -15.35 10.29
N ALA A 8 -2.26 -15.90 11.35
CA ALA A 8 -2.40 -15.34 12.70
C ALA A 8 -1.78 -13.94 12.81
N PHE A 9 -0.71 -13.65 12.07
CA PHE A 9 -0.05 -12.33 12.10
C PHE A 9 -0.93 -11.17 11.64
N PHE A 10 -1.70 -11.34 10.57
CA PHE A 10 -2.46 -10.22 9.99
C PHE A 10 -3.72 -9.88 10.80
N TYR A 11 -4.23 -10.82 11.59
CA TYR A 11 -5.50 -10.68 12.32
C TYR A 11 -5.33 -10.44 13.83
N MET A 12 -4.11 -10.56 14.36
CA MET A 12 -3.79 -10.33 15.77
C MET A 12 -3.54 -8.84 16.03
N ASN A 13 -4.46 -8.17 16.72
CA ASN A 13 -4.22 -6.86 17.32
C ASN A 13 -3.58 -7.03 18.71
N ILE A 14 -2.33 -7.53 18.77
CA ILE A 14 -1.59 -7.70 20.03
C ILE A 14 -0.55 -6.60 20.14
N PHE A 15 -1.00 -5.38 20.44
CA PHE A 15 -0.14 -4.26 20.85
C PHE A 15 1.13 -4.07 19.97
N GLY A 16 1.06 -4.32 18.66
CA GLY A 16 2.16 -4.13 17.72
C GLY A 16 3.22 -5.25 17.68
N ILE A 17 2.98 -6.40 18.32
CA ILE A 17 3.87 -7.56 18.26
C ILE A 17 3.84 -8.19 16.86
N GLU A 18 2.68 -8.15 16.21
CA GLU A 18 2.46 -8.65 14.86
C GLU A 18 3.41 -8.00 13.83
N GLN A 19 3.63 -6.69 13.93
CA GLN A 19 4.53 -5.96 13.02
C GLN A 19 5.99 -6.34 13.21
N LYS A 20 6.44 -6.52 14.47
CA LYS A 20 7.84 -6.85 14.78
C LYS A 20 8.21 -8.24 14.27
N MET A 21 7.30 -9.20 14.43
CA MET A 21 7.54 -10.56 13.98
C MET A 21 7.50 -10.67 12.45
N LEU A 22 6.58 -9.96 11.77
CA LEU A 22 6.59 -9.89 10.31
C LEU A 22 7.92 -9.35 9.78
N LYS A 23 8.41 -8.24 10.33
CA LYS A 23 9.72 -7.66 9.96
C LYS A 23 10.86 -8.65 10.18
N LYS A 24 10.87 -9.34 11.33
CA LYS A 24 11.87 -10.36 11.64
C LYS A 24 11.85 -11.52 10.65
N MET A 25 10.67 -11.99 10.24
CA MET A 25 10.55 -13.05 9.22
C MET A 25 11.03 -12.56 7.84
N MET A 26 10.75 -11.31 7.48
CA MET A 26 11.25 -10.71 6.24
C MET A 26 12.79 -10.63 6.24
N GLU A 27 13.39 -10.16 7.34
CA GLU A 27 14.85 -10.10 7.51
C GLU A 27 15.50 -11.49 7.44
N GLN A 28 14.93 -12.49 8.11
CA GLN A 28 15.43 -13.87 8.10
C GLN A 28 15.41 -14.51 6.71
N ASN A 29 14.48 -14.09 5.85
CA ASN A 29 14.31 -14.61 4.48
C ASN A 29 14.88 -13.68 3.42
N ASP A 30 15.71 -12.69 3.82
CA ASP A 30 16.31 -11.68 2.94
C ASP A 30 15.28 -11.02 2.00
N LYS A 31 14.10 -10.72 2.56
CA LYS A 31 13.01 -10.06 1.83
C LYS A 31 13.09 -8.54 2.03
N PRO A 32 12.97 -7.76 0.95
CA PRO A 32 12.98 -6.29 1.02
C PRO A 32 11.82 -5.78 1.88
N GLN A 33 12.05 -4.68 2.60
CA GLN A 33 11.05 -4.03 3.42
C GLN A 33 10.05 -3.24 2.56
N LEU A 34 8.91 -2.86 3.14
CA LEU A 34 7.89 -2.05 2.43
C LEU A 34 8.47 -0.76 1.83
N LYS A 35 9.42 -0.13 2.54
CA LYS A 35 10.10 1.08 2.06
C LYS A 35 10.88 0.82 0.77
N ASP A 36 11.58 -0.30 0.69
CA ASP A 36 12.38 -0.69 -0.49
C ASP A 36 11.46 -0.94 -1.69
N PHE A 37 10.29 -1.53 -1.46
CA PHE A 37 9.27 -1.67 -2.50
C PHE A 37 8.75 -0.32 -2.99
N LEU A 38 8.42 0.60 -2.08
CA LEU A 38 7.96 1.93 -2.45
C LEU A 38 9.02 2.67 -3.28
N GLU A 39 10.28 2.65 -2.86
CA GLU A 39 11.39 3.23 -3.63
C GLU A 39 11.58 2.56 -5.00
N GLY A 40 11.43 1.23 -5.06
CA GLY A 40 11.48 0.47 -6.31
C GLY A 40 10.37 0.84 -7.29
N VAL A 41 9.15 1.05 -6.79
CA VAL A 41 7.98 1.48 -7.57
C VAL A 41 8.17 2.92 -8.07
N ARG A 42 8.68 3.82 -7.23
CA ARG A 42 8.99 5.21 -7.62
C ARG A 42 10.03 5.27 -8.76
N LYS A 43 11.06 4.42 -8.72
CA LYS A 43 12.06 4.31 -9.79
C LYS A 43 11.49 3.77 -11.11
N LYS A 44 10.39 3.02 -11.06
CA LYS A 44 9.72 2.42 -12.23
C LYS A 44 8.67 3.34 -12.85
N ASN A 45 8.54 4.58 -12.38
CA ASN A 45 7.60 5.58 -12.90
C ASN A 45 6.14 5.09 -12.96
N ILE A 46 5.72 4.37 -11.93
CA ILE A 46 4.33 3.93 -11.77
C ILE A 46 3.49 5.14 -11.34
N LYS A 47 2.27 5.25 -11.90
CA LYS A 47 1.35 6.34 -11.57
C LYS A 47 0.73 6.10 -10.19
N PHE A 48 0.87 7.07 -9.30
CA PHE A 48 0.23 7.08 -7.99
C PHE A 48 -1.00 7.97 -8.02
N TYR A 49 -2.09 7.51 -7.41
CA TYR A 49 -3.34 8.25 -7.35
C TYR A 49 -3.84 8.37 -5.91
N ALA A 50 -4.34 9.54 -5.51
CA ALA A 50 -5.12 9.71 -4.29
C ALA A 50 -6.57 10.05 -4.62
N GLY A 51 -7.50 9.36 -3.96
CA GLY A 51 -8.92 9.69 -4.04
C GLY A 51 -9.21 11.01 -3.36
N LYS A 52 -9.73 11.99 -4.11
CA LYS A 52 -10.09 13.32 -3.60
C LYS A 52 -11.00 13.25 -2.37
N SER A 53 -12.03 12.41 -2.40
CA SER A 53 -12.95 12.23 -1.28
C SER A 53 -12.25 11.69 -0.03
N SER A 54 -11.31 10.76 -0.19
CA SER A 54 -10.55 10.19 0.94
C SER A 54 -9.61 11.23 1.54
N MET A 55 -8.95 12.04 0.70
CA MET A 55 -8.07 13.12 1.14
C MET A 55 -8.83 14.17 1.95
N GLU A 56 -10.01 14.59 1.49
CA GLU A 56 -10.86 15.57 2.17
C GLU A 56 -11.38 15.05 3.52
N VAL A 57 -11.80 13.78 3.59
CA VAL A 57 -12.28 13.16 4.85
C VAL A 57 -11.15 13.05 5.88
N MET A 58 -9.93 12.75 5.45
CA MET A 58 -8.77 12.63 6.34
C MET A 58 -8.11 13.98 6.66
N GLY A 59 -8.47 15.05 5.96
CA GLY A 59 -7.95 16.40 6.18
C GLY A 59 -6.51 16.62 5.68
N PHE A 60 -6.01 15.78 4.77
CA PHE A 60 -4.67 15.91 4.23
C PHE A 60 -4.57 17.03 3.19
N GLN A 61 -3.46 17.75 3.18
CA GLN A 61 -3.12 18.73 2.15
C GLN A 61 -2.22 18.11 1.08
N GLU A 62 -2.30 18.59 -0.16
CA GLU A 62 -1.51 18.05 -1.29
C GLU A 62 0.00 18.07 -1.02
N LYS A 63 0.48 19.07 -0.27
CA LYS A 63 1.89 19.24 0.12
C LYS A 63 2.41 18.18 1.10
N GLU A 64 1.51 17.44 1.76
CA GLU A 64 1.86 16.38 2.72
C GLU A 64 1.94 15.01 2.04
N LEU A 65 1.51 14.93 0.78
CA LEU A 65 1.54 13.72 -0.03
C LEU A 65 2.83 13.62 -0.84
N LEU A 66 3.04 12.46 -1.44
CA LEU A 66 4.16 12.26 -2.36
C LEU A 66 4.01 13.19 -3.57
N PRO A 67 5.09 13.85 -4.03
CA PRO A 67 5.00 14.85 -5.09
C PRO A 67 4.57 14.28 -6.45
N GLU A 68 4.81 12.99 -6.69
CA GLU A 68 4.38 12.29 -7.91
C GLU A 68 2.93 11.77 -7.89
N LEU A 69 2.20 12.02 -6.80
CA LEU A 69 0.83 11.55 -6.64
C LEU A 69 -0.16 12.50 -7.34
N GLU A 70 -1.06 11.93 -8.13
CA GLU A 70 -2.13 12.69 -8.80
C GLU A 70 -3.46 12.51 -8.06
N ILE A 71 -4.13 13.62 -7.75
CA ILE A 71 -5.43 13.58 -7.09
C ILE A 71 -6.52 13.32 -8.13
N ILE A 72 -7.27 12.24 -7.94
CA ILE A 72 -8.34 11.83 -8.85
C ILE A 72 -9.67 11.69 -8.13
N LYS A 73 -10.74 11.79 -8.91
CA LYS A 73 -12.09 11.46 -8.48
C LYS A 73 -12.42 10.00 -8.87
N VAL A 74 -13.52 9.49 -8.30
CA VAL A 74 -13.97 8.10 -8.51
C VAL A 74 -14.31 7.82 -9.98
N ASP A 75 -14.85 8.78 -10.71
CA ASP A 75 -15.13 8.68 -12.15
C ASP A 75 -13.86 8.40 -12.97
N LYS A 76 -12.79 9.15 -12.73
CA LYS A 76 -11.50 8.95 -13.39
C LYS A 76 -10.88 7.60 -13.01
N TYR A 77 -10.98 7.19 -11.75
CA TYR A 77 -10.55 5.86 -11.32
C TYR A 77 -11.25 4.75 -12.11
N LEU A 78 -12.59 4.82 -12.24
CA LEU A 78 -13.37 3.82 -12.98
C LEU A 78 -13.02 3.79 -14.47
N GLN A 79 -12.76 4.94 -15.07
CA GLN A 79 -12.33 5.03 -16.47
C GLN A 79 -10.98 4.33 -16.71
N GLU A 80 -10.00 4.57 -15.83
CA GLU A 80 -8.69 3.93 -15.93
C GLU A 80 -8.75 2.43 -15.59
N ALA A 81 -9.56 2.05 -14.61
CA ALA A 81 -9.82 0.65 -14.28
C ALA A 81 -10.40 -0.10 -15.48
N THR A 82 -11.42 0.46 -16.16
CA THR A 82 -12.06 -0.17 -17.32
C THR A 82 -11.10 -0.42 -18.50
N LYS A 83 -10.05 0.39 -18.63
CA LYS A 83 -8.99 0.21 -19.65
C LYS A 83 -7.92 -0.80 -19.23
N SER A 84 -7.90 -1.22 -17.97
CA SER A 84 -6.90 -2.12 -17.42
C SER A 84 -7.36 -3.57 -17.54
N ASP A 85 -6.46 -4.46 -17.97
CA ASP A 85 -6.76 -5.89 -18.12
C ASP A 85 -7.01 -6.59 -16.78
N ILE A 86 -6.41 -6.06 -15.69
CA ILE A 86 -6.49 -6.62 -14.34
C ILE A 86 -6.81 -5.50 -13.35
N GLN A 87 -7.78 -5.74 -12.48
CA GLN A 87 -8.21 -4.84 -11.41
C GLN A 87 -8.18 -5.60 -10.09
N LEU A 88 -7.49 -5.07 -9.08
CA LEU A 88 -7.38 -5.67 -7.75
C LEU A 88 -7.81 -4.64 -6.70
N PHE A 89 -8.56 -5.10 -5.70
CA PHE A 89 -8.89 -4.33 -4.50
C PHE A 89 -8.26 -5.03 -3.30
N ILE A 90 -7.32 -4.34 -2.64
CA ILE A 90 -6.48 -4.85 -1.54
C ILE A 90 -6.84 -4.10 -0.27
#